data_AF-A0A1Z8T339-F1
#
_entry.id   AF-A0A1Z8T339-F1
#
_cell.length_a   1.000
_cell.length_b   1.000
_cell.length_c   1.000
_cell.angle_alpha   90.00
_cell.angle_beta   90.00
_cell.angle_gamma   90.00
#
_symmetry.space_group_name_H-M   'P 1'
#
loop_
_entity.id
_entity.type
_entity.pdbx_description
1 polymer ?
#
loop_
_entity_poly.entity_id
_entity_poly.type
_entity_poly.pdbx_seq_one_letter_code
_entity_poly.pdbx_strand_id
1 'polypeptide(L)'
;MFRKKSILSVGGYPEFFPEDYFLWIKLISNGFKIANLNESLIKMRVGNAVSDRRDWKFLLGELKALSYMRQHRMVNFIEYLLIFCLRLVLRLSPKRLRRFFYKVLR
;
A
#
# COMPACT_ATOMS: atom_id res chain seq x y z
N MET A 1 -4.70 5.74 -15.39
CA MET A 1 -6.09 5.45 -15.82
C MET A 1 -6.25 3.94 -15.89
N PHE A 2 -7.41 3.38 -15.52
CA PHE A 2 -7.64 1.92 -15.54
C PHE A 2 -8.79 1.53 -16.46
N ARG A 3 -8.79 0.27 -16.90
CA ARG A 3 -9.91 -0.32 -17.66
C ARG A 3 -10.88 -0.97 -16.67
N LYS A 4 -12.14 -0.54 -16.63
CA LYS A 4 -13.16 -1.07 -15.70
C LYS A 4 -13.27 -2.60 -15.76
N LYS A 5 -13.21 -3.18 -16.96
CA LYS A 5 -13.25 -4.65 -17.16
C LYS A 5 -12.13 -5.37 -16.39
N SER A 6 -10.92 -4.83 -16.39
CA SER A 6 -9.77 -5.40 -15.65
C SER A 6 -9.94 -5.30 -14.14
N ILE A 7 -10.56 -4.22 -13.64
CA ILE A 7 -10.85 -4.07 -12.20
C ILE A 7 -11.89 -5.10 -11.75
N LEU A 8 -12.96 -5.26 -12.53
CA LEU A 8 -14.03 -6.20 -12.23
C LEU A 8 -13.56 -7.66 -12.31
N SER A 9 -12.64 -8.00 -13.22
CA SER A 9 -12.11 -9.37 -13.33
C SER A 9 -11.33 -9.85 -12.11
N VAL A 10 -10.84 -8.94 -11.25
CA VAL A 10 -10.15 -9.28 -9.99
C VAL A 10 -11.03 -9.06 -8.75
N GLY A 11 -12.34 -8.90 -8.95
CA GLY A 11 -13.33 -8.74 -7.88
C GLY A 11 -13.47 -7.31 -7.35
N GLY A 12 -12.92 -6.30 -8.04
CA GLY A 12 -13.09 -4.90 -7.66
C GLY A 12 -12.34 -4.49 -6.40
N TYR A 13 -12.74 -3.32 -5.87
CA TYR A 13 -12.16 -2.70 -4.68
C TYR A 13 -12.52 -3.48 -3.41
N PRO A 14 -11.56 -3.71 -2.50
CA PRO A 14 -11.85 -4.32 -1.21
C PRO A 14 -12.59 -3.35 -0.27
N GLU A 15 -13.26 -3.90 0.75
CA GLU A 15 -13.94 -3.12 1.81
C GLU A 15 -12.99 -2.62 2.91
N PHE A 16 -11.67 -2.73 2.72
CA PHE A 16 -10.68 -2.30 3.71
C PHE A 16 -9.66 -1.33 3.10
N PHE A 17 -9.22 -0.39 3.93
CA PHE A 17 -8.25 0.64 3.56
C PHE A 17 -6.81 0.16 3.78
N PRO A 18 -5.84 0.45 2.89
CA PRO A 18 -6.00 1.17 1.61
C PRO A 18 -6.52 0.29 0.47
N GLU A 19 -7.61 0.72 -0.17
CA GLU A 19 -8.30 -0.08 -1.19
C GLU A 19 -7.47 -0.22 -2.47
N ASP A 20 -6.95 0.91 -2.98
CA ASP A 20 -6.18 0.99 -4.23
C ASP A 20 -4.95 0.07 -4.20
N TYR A 21 -4.22 0.08 -3.08
CA TYR A 21 -2.97 -0.67 -2.96
C TYR A 21 -3.21 -2.17 -3.11
N PHE A 22 -4.24 -2.69 -2.47
CA PHE A 22 -4.59 -4.10 -2.58
C PHE A 22 -5.10 -4.46 -3.98
N LEU A 23 -5.86 -3.56 -4.60
CA LEU A 23 -6.33 -3.74 -5.97
C LEU A 23 -5.17 -3.88 -6.96
N TRP A 24 -4.14 -3.04 -6.85
CA TRP A 24 -2.97 -3.14 -7.72
C TRP A 24 -2.20 -4.45 -7.52
N ILE A 25 -2.06 -4.90 -6.27
CA ILE A 25 -1.45 -6.21 -5.98
C ILE A 25 -2.21 -7.34 -6.67
N LYS A 26 -3.55 -7.34 -6.60
CA LYS A 26 -4.37 -8.34 -7.30
C LYS A 26 -4.16 -8.32 -8.81
N LEU A 27 -4.10 -7.13 -9.42
CA LEU A 27 -3.87 -7.02 -10.85
C LEU A 27 -2.50 -7.58 -11.24
N ILE A 28 -1.44 -7.20 -10.51
CA ILE A 28 -0.09 -7.70 -10.78
C ILE A 28 -0.03 -9.21 -10.58
N SER A 29 -0.64 -9.74 -9.51
CA SER A 29 -0.67 -11.19 -9.25
C SER A 29 -1.43 -11.98 -10.33
N ASN A 30 -2.36 -11.33 -11.04
CA ASN A 30 -3.10 -11.90 -12.17
C ASN A 30 -2.43 -11.61 -13.53
N GLY A 31 -1.17 -11.16 -13.55
CA GLY A 31 -0.38 -10.98 -14.78
C GLY A 31 -0.69 -9.69 -15.56
N PHE A 32 -1.46 -8.77 -14.99
CA PHE A 32 -1.68 -7.47 -15.62
C PHE A 32 -0.42 -6.62 -15.55
N LYS A 33 -0.11 -5.92 -16.65
CA LYS A 33 0.99 -4.96 -16.72
C LYS A 33 0.50 -3.58 -16.29
N ILE A 34 1.25 -2.94 -15.40
CA ILE A 34 1.00 -1.59 -14.90
C ILE A 34 2.23 -0.75 -15.22
N ALA A 35 2.02 0.49 -15.64
CA ALA A 35 3.08 1.45 -15.92
C ALA A 35 2.68 2.83 -15.39
N ASN A 36 3.68 3.58 -14.94
CA ASN A 36 3.54 5.00 -14.62
C ASN A 36 3.97 5.83 -15.82
N LEU A 37 3.32 6.98 -16.00
CA LEU A 37 3.78 8.01 -16.93
C LEU A 37 4.87 8.83 -16.25
N ASN A 38 5.86 9.28 -17.03
CA ASN A 38 6.96 10.10 -16.52
C ASN A 38 6.60 11.59 -16.36
N GLU A 39 5.36 11.95 -16.64
CA GLU A 39 4.87 13.32 -16.60
C GLU A 39 4.07 13.59 -15.32
N SER A 40 4.29 14.76 -14.71
CA SER A 40 3.48 15.21 -13.58
C SER A 40 2.16 15.78 -14.08
N LEU A 41 1.10 14.98 -14.00
CA LEU A 41 -0.23 15.37 -14.48
C LEU A 41 -1.09 16.08 -13.42
N ILE A 42 -0.71 16.00 -12.14
CA ILE A 42 -1.57 16.42 -11.03
C ILE A 42 -0.78 17.24 -10.02
N LYS A 43 -1.28 18.43 -9.69
CA LYS A 43 -0.81 19.23 -8.55
C LYS A 43 -1.64 18.92 -7.31
N MET A 44 -1.18 17.97 -6.50
CA MET A 44 -1.88 17.54 -5.28
C MET A 44 -1.62 18.49 -4.11
N ARG A 45 -2.67 18.83 -3.34
CA ARG A 45 -2.53 19.51 -2.05
C ARG A 45 -2.26 18.49 -0.96
N VAL A 46 -1.18 18.68 -0.22
CA VAL A 46 -0.80 17.81 0.91
C VAL A 46 -1.04 18.57 2.21
N GLY A 47 -1.77 17.94 3.14
CA GLY A 47 -2.00 18.46 4.49
C GLY A 47 -1.95 17.34 5.52
N ASN A 48 -2.20 17.67 6.78
CA ASN A 48 -2.09 16.73 7.91
C ASN A 48 -3.01 15.49 7.76
N ALA A 49 -4.12 15.61 7.03
CA ALA A 49 -5.03 14.50 6.75
C ALA A 49 -4.34 13.28 6.08
N VAL A 50 -3.25 13.48 5.33
CA VAL A 50 -2.50 12.37 4.70
C VAL A 50 -1.68 11.58 5.73
N SER A 51 -1.15 12.24 6.76
CA SER A 51 -0.46 11.55 7.86
C SER A 51 -1.43 10.86 8.80
N ASP A 52 -2.61 11.44 9.00
CA ASP A 52 -3.63 10.94 9.93
C ASP A 52 -4.31 9.69 9.39
N ARG A 53 -4.41 9.52 8.06
CA ARG A 53 -4.95 8.28 7.46
C ARG A 53 -4.09 7.03 7.67
N ARG A 54 -2.88 7.14 8.24
CA ARG A 54 -1.93 6.03 8.45
C ARG A 54 -2.04 5.49 9.88
N ASP A 55 -3.26 5.23 10.33
CA ASP A 55 -3.60 4.68 11.63
C ASP A 55 -3.65 3.14 11.62
N TRP A 56 -4.03 2.51 12.74
CA TRP A 56 -4.10 1.06 12.89
C TRP A 56 -4.90 0.34 11.78
N LYS A 57 -6.01 0.93 11.33
CA LYS A 57 -6.81 0.39 10.22
C LYS A 57 -5.99 0.25 8.92
N PHE A 58 -5.10 1.20 8.66
CA PHE A 58 -4.18 1.17 7.52
C PHE A 58 -3.21 -0.01 7.62
N LEU A 59 -2.63 -0.22 8.81
CA LEU A 59 -1.72 -1.34 9.05
C LEU A 59 -2.43 -2.67 8.81
N LEU A 60 -3.67 -2.83 9.30
CA LEU A 60 -4.44 -4.06 9.05
C LEU A 60 -4.65 -4.32 7.56
N GLY A 61 -4.97 -3.31 6.76
CA GLY A 61 -5.07 -3.45 5.31
C GLY A 61 -3.73 -3.76 4.64
N GLU A 62 -2.65 -3.12 5.10
CA GLU A 62 -1.28 -3.39 4.65
C GLU A 62 -0.86 -4.84 4.93
N LEU A 63 -1.22 -5.38 6.10
CA LEU A 63 -0.91 -6.75 6.50
C LEU A 63 -1.75 -7.76 5.69
N LYS A 64 -3.04 -7.48 5.46
CA LYS A 64 -3.88 -8.29 4.55
C LYS A 64 -3.27 -8.36 3.15
N ALA A 65 -2.80 -7.21 2.64
CA ALA A 65 -2.14 -7.14 1.35
C ALA A 65 -0.84 -7.96 1.31
N LEU A 66 -0.02 -7.86 2.36
CA LEU A 66 1.22 -8.62 2.46
C LEU A 66 0.98 -10.14 2.55
N SER A 67 -0.01 -10.57 3.31
CA SER A 67 -0.42 -11.99 3.39
C SER A 67 -0.88 -12.52 2.04
N TYR A 68 -1.65 -11.73 1.29
CA TYR A 68 -2.07 -12.07 -0.07
C TYR A 68 -0.87 -12.19 -1.02
N MET A 69 0.09 -11.26 -0.98
CA MET A 69 1.32 -11.35 -1.77
C MET A 69 2.09 -12.64 -1.49
N ARG A 70 2.14 -13.08 -0.22
CA ARG A 70 2.79 -14.33 0.16
C ARG A 70 2.04 -15.55 -0.38
N GLN A 71 0.72 -15.58 -0.27
CA GLN A 71 -0.13 -16.65 -0.81
C GLN A 71 0.00 -16.78 -2.33
N HIS A 72 0.13 -15.66 -3.03
CA HIS A 72 0.32 -15.59 -4.48
C HIS A 72 1.79 -15.71 -4.91
N ARG A 73 2.70 -16.11 -4.01
CA ARG A 73 4.14 -16.32 -4.29
C ARG A 73 4.86 -15.10 -4.87
N MET A 74 4.33 -13.89 -4.65
CA MET A 74 4.99 -12.63 -5.04
C MET A 74 6.15 -12.28 -4.13
N VAL A 75 6.14 -12.80 -2.89
CA VAL A 75 7.21 -12.66 -1.91
C VAL A 75 7.51 -14.00 -1.27
N ASN A 76 8.78 -14.23 -0.92
CA ASN A 76 9.20 -15.38 -0.13
C ASN A 76 8.92 -15.17 1.37
N PHE A 77 9.19 -16.19 2.19
CA PHE A 77 8.89 -16.13 3.63
C PHE A 77 9.76 -15.12 4.39
N ILE A 78 11.03 -15.02 4.00
CA ILE A 78 11.99 -14.09 4.65
C ILE A 78 11.60 -12.65 4.31
N GLU A 79 11.30 -12.36 3.04
CA GLU A 79 10.79 -11.06 2.60
C GLU A 79 9.49 -10.69 3.30
N TYR A 80 8.55 -11.63 3.41
CA TYR A 80 7.32 -11.44 4.15
C TYR A 80 7.60 -11.03 5.60
N LEU A 81 8.48 -11.74 6.31
CA LEU A 81 8.81 -11.47 7.70
C LEU A 81 9.51 -10.10 7.86
N LEU A 82 10.47 -9.80 7.00
CA LEU A 82 11.18 -8.51 7.00
C LEU A 82 10.22 -7.34 6.77
N ILE A 83 9.37 -7.42 5.73
CA ILE A 83 8.40 -6.37 5.42
C ILE A 83 7.37 -6.24 6.55
N PHE A 84 6.92 -7.36 7.13
CA PHE A 84 6.02 -7.37 8.27
C PHE A 84 6.62 -6.62 9.46
N CYS A 85 7.83 -6.97 9.88
CA CYS A 85 8.53 -6.32 10.99
C CYS A 85 8.74 -4.83 10.73
N LEU A 86 9.21 -4.46 9.53
CA LEU A 86 9.41 -3.07 9.16
C LEU A 86 8.11 -2.25 9.23
N ARG A 87 7.01 -2.77 8.66
CA ARG A 87 5.71 -2.10 8.71
C ARG A 87 5.21 -1.96 10.14
N LEU A 88 5.38 -2.99 10.96
CA LEU A 88 4.96 -2.98 12.36
C LEU A 88 5.73 -1.91 13.15
N VAL A 89 7.06 -1.87 13.03
CA VAL A 89 7.92 -0.89 13.72
C VAL A 89 7.57 0.54 13.27
N LEU A 90 7.46 0.78 11.96
CA LEU A 90 7.14 2.11 11.42
C LEU A 90 5.76 2.63 11.86
N ARG A 91 4.79 1.73 12.05
CA ARG A 91 3.41 2.10 12.40
C ARG A 91 3.18 2.19 13.91
N LEU A 92 3.83 1.34 14.70
CA LEU A 92 3.79 1.38 16.17
C LEU A 92 4.70 2.47 16.77
N SER A 93 5.68 2.95 15.99
CA SER A 93 6.56 4.05 16.38
C SER A 93 5.75 5.25 16.89
N PRO A 94 6.11 5.86 18.04
CA PRO A 94 5.43 7.03 18.59
C PRO A 94 5.31 8.15 17.56
N LYS A 95 4.19 8.89 17.57
CA LYS A 95 3.91 10.00 16.63
C LYS A 95 5.03 11.04 16.57
N ARG A 96 5.82 11.21 17.65
CA ARG A 96 6.98 12.10 17.71
C ARG A 96 8.15 11.60 16.84
N LEU A 97 8.47 10.31 16.94
CA LEU A 97 9.52 9.69 16.15
C LEU A 97 9.13 9.59 14.67
N ARG A 98 7.85 9.31 14.37
CA ARG A 98 7.33 9.36 13.00
C ARG A 98 7.51 10.76 12.38
N ARG A 99 7.13 11.82 13.12
CA ARG A 99 7.34 13.22 12.70
C ARG A 99 8.81 13.57 12.48
N PHE A 100 9.71 13.05 13.31
CA PHE A 100 11.15 13.23 13.13
C PHE A 100 11.64 12.59 11.82
N PHE A 101 11.30 11.32 11.58
CA PHE A 101 11.67 10.65 10.32
C PHE A 101 11.10 11.36 9.08
N TYR A 102 9.85 11.83 9.12
CA TYR A 102 9.29 12.61 7.99
C TYR A 102 9.97 13.97 7.78
N LYS A 103 10.59 14.55 8.81
CA LYS A 103 11.37 15.80 8.67
C LYS A 103 12.77 15.58 8.15
N VAL A 104 13.39 14.43 8.47
CA VAL A 104 14.78 14.12 8.09
C VAL A 104 14.87 13.46 6.72
N LEU A 105 13.88 12.64 6.33
CA LEU A 105 13.85 11.90 5.07
C LEU A 105 13.10 12.63 3.93
N ARG A 106 12.64 13.86 4.18
CA ARG A 106 12.07 14.74 3.15
C ARG A 106 13.09 15.80 2.77
#